data_AF-A0A7S2S990-F1
#
_entry.id   AF-A0A7S2S990-F1
#
_cell.length_a   1.000
_cell.length_b   1.000
_cell.length_c   1.000
_cell.angle_alpha   90.00
_cell.angle_beta   90.00
_cell.angle_gamma   90.00
#
_symmetry.space_group_name_H-M   'P 1'
#
loop_
_entity.id
_entity.type
_entity.pdbx_description
1 polymer ?
#
loop_
_entity_poly.entity_id
_entity_poly.type
_entity_poly.pdbx_seq_one_letter_code
_entity_poly.pdbx_strand_id
1 'polypeptide(L)'
;WEVIKPYFMKHVDPAKKTSNMSSINQQQPRVLIPGIGNDPILLDLLREGYRDLTAFDYTENAISRQEDLLTYTSDGSEYVSLRVMDARKLDDDWSNEKFDAILEKGALDAIYLFGN
;
A
#
# COMPACT_ATOMS: atom_id res chain seq x y z
N TRP A 1 1.48 3.24 12.40
CA TRP A 1 2.73 3.29 11.62
C TRP A 1 3.96 3.22 12.51
N GLU A 2 4.24 4.20 13.38
CA GLU A 2 5.45 4.27 14.22
C GLU A 2 5.85 2.96 14.93
N VAL A 3 4.88 2.23 15.50
CA VAL A 3 5.14 0.97 16.20
C VAL A 3 5.61 -0.15 15.25
N ILE A 4 5.04 -0.22 14.04
CA ILE A 4 5.32 -1.29 13.07
C ILE A 4 6.45 -0.94 12.11
N LYS A 5 6.74 0.36 11.93
CA LYS A 5 7.72 0.89 10.97
C LYS A 5 9.08 0.19 11.04
N PRO A 6 9.73 0.02 12.22
CA PRO A 6 11.05 -0.62 12.29
C PRO A 6 11.03 -2.07 11.79
N TYR A 7 9.93 -2.79 12.05
CA TYR A 7 9.76 -4.16 11.60
C TYR A 7 9.48 -4.22 10.11
N PHE A 8 8.58 -3.38 9.63
CA PHE A 8 8.23 -3.31 8.21
C PHE A 8 9.47 -2.99 7.36
N MET A 9 10.19 -1.93 7.69
CA MET A 9 11.40 -1.53 6.95
C MET A 9 12.54 -2.55 7.05
N LYS A 10 12.62 -3.35 8.12
CA LYS A 10 13.62 -4.43 8.20
C LYS A 10 13.41 -5.50 7.11
N HIS A 11 12.14 -5.76 6.75
CA HIS A 11 11.74 -6.81 5.82
C HIS A 11 11.45 -6.28 4.41
N VAL A 12 10.98 -5.05 4.29
CA VAL A 12 10.53 -4.40 3.05
C VAL A 12 11.31 -3.10 2.89
N ASP A 13 12.64 -3.16 2.83
CA ASP A 13 13.46 -1.96 2.78
C ASP A 13 13.43 -1.34 1.36
N PRO A 14 12.93 -0.09 1.19
CA PRO A 14 12.86 0.57 -0.11
C PRO A 14 14.23 0.90 -0.71
N ALA A 15 15.30 0.83 0.10
CA ALA A 15 16.68 1.03 -0.30
C ALA A 15 17.47 -0.29 -0.47
N LYS A 16 16.94 -1.45 -0.07
CA LYS A 16 17.69 -2.72 -0.14
C LYS A 16 17.89 -3.15 -1.58
N LYS A 17 19.16 -3.38 -1.91
CA LYS A 17 19.55 -4.24 -3.03
C LYS A 17 19.14 -5.67 -2.69
N THR A 18 18.36 -6.33 -3.54
CA THR A 18 18.24 -7.79 -3.51
C THR A 18 19.64 -8.37 -3.73
N SER A 19 20.31 -8.78 -2.66
CA SER A 19 21.72 -9.15 -2.68
C SER A 19 22.00 -10.55 -3.26
N ASN A 20 20.99 -11.24 -3.79
CA ASN A 20 21.12 -12.57 -4.39
C ASN A 20 20.37 -12.68 -5.73
N MET A 21 20.73 -11.86 -6.71
CA MET A 21 20.70 -12.24 -8.12
C MET A 21 21.52 -11.22 -8.90
N SER A 22 22.37 -11.72 -9.80
CA SER A 22 23.19 -10.94 -10.74
C SER A 22 22.41 -9.78 -11.36
N SER A 23 23.00 -8.58 -11.28
CA SER A 23 22.69 -7.34 -11.97
C SER A 23 21.59 -7.42 -13.04
N ILE A 24 20.44 -6.76 -12.83
CA ILE A 24 19.63 -5.96 -13.78
C ILE A 24 18.33 -5.53 -13.05
N ASN A 25 18.10 -4.21 -12.97
CA ASN A 25 16.92 -3.51 -12.45
C ASN A 25 16.60 -3.62 -10.94
N GLN A 26 16.88 -2.53 -10.21
CA GLN A 26 16.37 -2.30 -8.85
C GLN A 26 14.86 -2.07 -8.94
N GLN A 27 14.05 -3.06 -8.61
CA GLN A 27 12.60 -2.88 -8.50
C GLN A 27 12.25 -2.32 -7.12
N GLN A 28 11.39 -1.29 -7.12
CA GLN A 28 10.81 -0.74 -5.89
C GLN A 28 9.89 -1.79 -5.24
N PRO A 29 9.84 -1.89 -3.90
CA PRO A 29 8.88 -2.78 -3.26
C PRO A 29 7.45 -2.39 -3.61
N ARG A 30 6.68 -3.36 -4.09
CA ARG A 30 5.25 -3.24 -4.43
C ARG A 30 4.45 -3.46 -3.16
N VAL A 31 3.88 -2.40 -2.60
CA VAL A 31 3.15 -2.46 -1.33
C VAL A 31 1.66 -2.25 -1.56
N LEU A 32 0.85 -3.16 -1.02
CA LEU A 32 -0.61 -3.06 -1.03
C LEU A 32 -1.13 -2.59 0.33
N ILE A 33 -2.06 -1.63 0.33
CA ILE A 33 -2.76 -1.15 1.51
C ILE A 33 -4.29 -1.29 1.30
N PRO A 34 -4.88 -2.44 1.65
CA PRO A 34 -6.31 -2.68 1.50
C PRO A 34 -7.10 -2.04 2.64
N GLY A 35 -8.26 -1.45 2.33
CA GLY A 35 -9.09 -0.74 3.31
C GLY A 35 -8.39 0.48 3.90
N ILE A 36 -7.80 1.33 3.03
CA ILE A 36 -6.96 2.47 3.43
C ILE A 36 -7.72 3.50 4.29
N GLY A 37 -9.04 3.62 4.15
CA GLY A 37 -9.85 4.59 4.89
C GLY A 37 -9.28 6.01 4.80
N ASN A 38 -9.16 6.67 5.95
CA ASN A 38 -8.59 8.02 6.08
C ASN A 38 -7.15 8.04 6.65
N ASP A 39 -6.49 6.87 6.72
CA ASP A 39 -5.16 6.75 7.31
C ASP A 39 -4.12 7.48 6.44
N PRO A 40 -3.26 8.36 7.01
CA PRO A 40 -2.23 9.07 6.24
C PRO A 40 -0.99 8.21 5.91
N ILE A 41 -1.00 6.90 6.18
CA ILE A 41 0.17 6.01 6.01
C ILE A 41 0.83 6.07 4.62
N LEU A 42 0.09 6.39 3.56
CA LEU A 42 0.67 6.60 2.23
C LEU A 42 1.70 7.74 2.22
N LEU A 43 1.45 8.82 2.96
CA LEU A 43 2.39 9.94 3.08
C LEU A 43 3.65 9.51 3.82
N ASP A 44 3.51 8.67 4.84
CA ASP A 44 4.66 8.17 5.59
C ASP A 44 5.48 7.20 4.75
N LEU A 45 4.85 6.28 4.00
CA LEU A 45 5.54 5.40 3.06
C LEU A 45 6.26 6.21 1.96
N LEU A 46 5.63 7.24 1.40
CA LEU A 46 6.28 8.12 0.43
C LEU A 46 7.50 8.84 1.04
N ARG A 47 7.40 9.33 2.29
CA ARG A 47 8.54 9.95 3.01
C ARG A 47 9.69 8.98 3.25
N GLU A 48 9.39 7.71 3.53
CA GLU A 48 10.40 6.67 3.69
C GLU A 48 11.00 6.15 2.37
N GLY A 49 10.51 6.64 1.22
CA GLY A 49 11.10 6.35 -0.08
C GLY A 49 10.42 5.24 -0.88
N TYR A 50 9.25 4.74 -0.46
CA TYR A 50 8.49 3.77 -1.27
C TYR A 50 7.84 4.47 -2.45
N ARG A 51 7.88 3.83 -3.63
CA ARG A 51 7.43 4.43 -4.89
C ARG A 51 6.53 3.55 -5.76
N ASP A 52 6.18 2.36 -5.30
CA ASP A 52 5.21 1.47 -5.96
C ASP A 52 4.14 1.05 -4.93
N LEU A 53 3.16 1.92 -4.76
CA LEU A 53 2.11 1.79 -3.76
C LEU A 53 0.77 1.57 -4.44
N THR A 54 0.00 0.60 -3.96
CA THR A 54 -1.40 0.42 -4.34
C THR A 54 -2.24 0.48 -3.08
N ALA A 55 -3.31 1.27 -3.09
CA ALA A 55 -4.26 1.31 -2.00
C ALA A 55 -5.69 1.30 -2.53
N PHE A 56 -6.57 0.65 -1.78
CA PHE A 56 -7.99 0.64 -2.14
C PHE A 56 -8.87 0.70 -0.89
N ASP A 57 -10.10 1.14 -1.09
CA ASP A 57 -11.16 1.11 -0.10
C ASP A 57 -12.49 0.86 -0.83
N TYR A 58 -13.49 0.34 -0.12
CA TYR A 58 -14.80 0.05 -0.73
C TYR A 58 -15.63 1.33 -0.95
N THR A 59 -15.26 2.45 -0.33
CA THR A 59 -15.97 3.73 -0.44
C THR A 59 -15.22 4.75 -1.31
N GLU A 60 -15.97 5.47 -2.15
CA GLU A 60 -15.44 6.60 -2.94
C GLU A 60 -14.90 7.72 -2.02
N ASN A 61 -15.58 7.97 -0.89
CA ASN A 61 -15.18 9.00 0.06
C ASN A 61 -13.79 8.75 0.67
N ALA A 62 -13.44 7.50 0.98
CA ALA A 62 -12.10 7.18 1.47
C ALA A 62 -11.05 7.44 0.40
N ILE A 63 -11.32 7.06 -0.86
CA ILE A 63 -10.40 7.30 -1.97
C ILE A 63 -10.22 8.78 -2.27
N SER A 64 -11.30 9.56 -2.33
CA SER A 64 -11.23 11.02 -2.47
C SER A 64 -10.42 11.67 -1.34
N ARG A 65 -10.57 11.17 -0.11
CA ARG A 65 -9.76 11.64 1.02
C ARG A 65 -8.27 11.36 0.83
N GLN A 66 -7.90 10.22 0.25
CA GLN A 66 -6.51 9.88 -0.04
C GLN A 66 -5.95 10.75 -1.18
N GLU A 67 -6.74 11.02 -2.22
CA GLU A 67 -6.36 11.98 -3.27
C GLU A 67 -6.04 13.36 -2.68
N ASP A 68 -6.89 13.86 -1.77
CA ASP A 68 -6.64 15.10 -1.04
C ASP A 68 -5.34 15.06 -0.22
N LEU A 69 -5.07 13.95 0.48
CA LEU A 69 -3.84 13.78 1.26
C LEU A 69 -2.60 13.79 0.37
N LEU A 70 -2.65 13.17 -0.80
CA LEU A 70 -1.53 13.12 -1.73
C LEU A 70 -1.20 14.50 -2.32
N THR A 71 -2.12 15.47 -2.30
CA THR A 71 -1.82 16.85 -2.71
C THR A 71 -0.78 17.54 -1.81
N TYR A 72 -0.56 17.04 -0.59
CA TYR A 72 0.51 17.53 0.30
C TYR A 72 1.91 17.02 -0.10
N THR A 73 2.01 16.20 -1.14
CA THR A 73 3.26 15.68 -1.70
C THR A 73 3.36 16.10 -3.15
N SER A 74 4.52 16.62 -3.57
CA SER A 74 4.70 17.17 -4.92
C SER A 74 4.53 16.13 -6.05
N ASP A 75 4.81 14.88 -5.76
CA ASP A 75 4.92 13.75 -6.69
C ASP A 75 4.18 12.50 -6.20
N GLY A 76 3.48 12.56 -5.07
CA GLY A 76 2.92 11.35 -4.44
C GLY A 76 1.87 10.63 -5.30
N SER A 77 1.12 11.36 -6.13
CA SER A 77 0.15 10.75 -7.05
C SER A 77 0.80 9.96 -8.19
N GLU A 78 2.08 10.16 -8.49
CA GLU A 78 2.81 9.39 -9.51
C GLU A 78 3.14 7.97 -9.05
N TYR A 79 3.19 7.77 -7.73
CA TYR A 79 3.68 6.55 -7.09
C TYR A 79 2.60 5.73 -6.39
N VAL A 80 1.37 6.24 -6.35
CA VAL A 80 0.24 5.63 -5.67
C VAL A 80 -0.88 5.35 -6.66
N SER A 81 -1.25 4.07 -6.81
CA SER A 81 -2.50 3.68 -7.47
C SER A 81 -3.62 3.58 -6.45
N LEU A 82 -4.61 4.47 -6.54
CA LEU A 82 -5.83 4.43 -5.73
C LEU A 82 -6.98 3.76 -6.48
N ARG A 83 -7.74 2.89 -5.81
CA ARG A 83 -8.88 2.18 -6.41
C ARG A 83 -10.07 2.13 -5.44
N VAL A 84 -11.28 2.34 -5.95
CA VAL A 84 -12.51 2.03 -5.21
C VAL A 84 -12.86 0.58 -5.46
N MET A 85 -12.68 -0.29 -4.46
CA MET A 85 -12.83 -1.73 -4.59
C MET A 85 -13.28 -2.41 -3.29
N ASP A 86 -14.14 -3.42 -3.43
CA ASP A 86 -14.50 -4.33 -2.34
C ASP A 86 -13.48 -5.47 -2.27
N ALA A 87 -12.77 -5.58 -1.14
CA ALA A 87 -11.76 -6.62 -0.90
C ALA A 87 -12.30 -8.05 -1.08
N ARG A 88 -13.62 -8.26 -0.94
CA ARG A 88 -14.28 -9.56 -1.12
C ARG A 88 -14.46 -9.96 -2.59
N LYS A 89 -14.24 -9.02 -3.51
CA LYS A 89 -14.46 -9.17 -4.96
C LYS A 89 -13.16 -9.05 -5.76
N LEU A 90 -12.01 -9.18 -5.10
CA LEU A 90 -10.72 -9.23 -5.79
C LEU A 90 -10.67 -10.48 -6.70
N ASP A 91 -10.19 -10.29 -7.92
CA ASP A 91 -9.98 -11.36 -8.89
C ASP A 91 -8.54 -11.91 -8.83
N ASP A 92 -8.25 -12.89 -9.69
CA ASP A 92 -6.95 -13.55 -9.75
C ASP A 92 -5.79 -12.59 -10.08
N ASP A 93 -6.07 -11.42 -10.68
CA ASP A 93 -5.04 -10.41 -10.95
C ASP A 93 -4.54 -9.74 -9.67
N TRP A 94 -5.17 -9.95 -8.51
CA TRP A 94 -4.71 -9.50 -7.20
C TRP A 94 -3.98 -10.58 -6.40
N SER A 95 -3.82 -11.77 -7.00
CA SER A 95 -3.09 -12.90 -6.44
C SER A 95 -1.68 -13.05 -7.05
N ASN A 96 -0.95 -14.14 -6.72
CA ASN A 96 0.30 -14.56 -7.37
C ASN A 96 1.47 -13.55 -7.33
N GLU A 97 2.04 -13.29 -6.15
CA GLU A 97 3.31 -12.53 -5.99
C GLU A 97 3.31 -11.11 -6.60
N LYS A 98 2.12 -10.52 -6.78
CA LYS A 98 1.95 -9.15 -7.29
C LYS A 98 2.48 -8.08 -6.35
N PHE A 99 2.45 -8.36 -5.05
CA PHE A 99 2.89 -7.45 -4.00
C PHE A 99 3.96 -8.13 -3.14
N ASP A 100 4.98 -7.37 -2.79
CA ASP A 100 6.06 -7.82 -1.92
C ASP A 100 5.66 -7.69 -0.44
N ALA A 101 4.70 -6.81 -0.16
CA ALA A 101 4.11 -6.66 1.16
C ALA A 101 2.66 -6.17 1.09
N ILE A 102 1.88 -6.61 2.07
CA ILE A 102 0.52 -6.12 2.32
C ILE A 102 0.51 -5.52 3.72
N LEU A 103 0.04 -4.28 3.84
CA LEU A 103 -0.09 -3.58 5.10
C LEU A 103 -1.57 -3.34 5.40
N GLU A 104 -2.09 -4.12 6.35
CA GLU A 104 -3.51 -4.20 6.70
C GLU A 104 -3.65 -3.95 8.22
N LYS A 105 -4.67 -3.20 8.65
CA LYS A 105 -4.78 -2.67 10.03
C LYS A 105 -6.18 -2.73 10.66
N GLY A 106 -7.17 -3.35 10.00
CA GLY A 106 -8.56 -3.49 10.48
C GLY A 106 -9.62 -3.73 9.40
N ALA A 107 -9.25 -3.74 8.11
CA ALA A 107 -10.12 -4.11 7.00
C ALA A 107 -10.59 -5.57 7.10
N LEU A 108 -9.72 -6.49 7.53
CA LEU A 108 -10.10 -7.89 7.71
C LEU A 108 -11.13 -8.07 8.83
N ASP A 109 -10.96 -7.35 9.94
CA ASP A 109 -11.93 -7.36 11.05
C ASP A 109 -13.29 -6.81 10.60
N ALA A 110 -13.30 -5.74 9.80
CA ALA A 110 -14.52 -5.16 9.26
C ALA A 110 -15.25 -6.14 8.32
N ILE A 111 -14.51 -6.84 7.45
CA ILE A 111 -15.08 -7.89 6.59
C ILE A 111 -15.64 -9.04 7.43
N TYR A 112 -14.93 -9.47 8.46
CA TYR A 112 -15.39 -10.55 9.33
C TYR A 112 -16.69 -10.18 10.09
N LEU A 113 -16.78 -8.95 10.60
CA LEU A 113 -17.92 -8.50 11.41
C LEU A 113 -19.15 -8.09 10.60
N PHE A 114 -18.94 -7.51 9.41
CA PHE A 114 -20.01 -6.85 8.64
C PHE A 114 -20.15 -7.38 7.21
N GLY A 115 -19.28 -8.29 6.77
CA GLY A 115 -19.16 -8.71 5.37
C GLY A 115 -20.14 -9.78 4.89
N ASN A 116 -21.28 -9.94 5.56
CA ASN A 116 -22.36 -10.85 5.14
C ASN A 116 -23.05 -10.40 3.86
#